data_AF-A0A8X6QP90-F1
#
_entry.id   AF-A0A8X6QP90-F1
#
_cell.length_a   1.000
_cell.length_b   1.000
_cell.length_c   1.000
_cell.angle_alpha   90.00
_cell.angle_beta   90.00
_cell.angle_gamma   90.00
#
_symmetry.space_group_name_H-M   'P 1'
#
loop_
_entity.id
_entity.type
_entity.pdbx_description
1 polymer ?
#
loop_
_entity_poly.entity_id
_entity_poly.type
_entity_poly.pdbx_seq_one_letter_code
_entity_poly.pdbx_strand_id
1 'polypeptide(L)'
;MELYPEKKNQCFARTRMASALRTFVWSIRNFSTLELREKRYDLLRQAKWCPCLTLMLHVDSAGNVPVKVTELVGAMNPSYNLSLWILDETGKQLSSKYSWTSRASYERTFIFIKKDEFVKKQNDVLTLKYFLNIGIGPLWSGIE
;
A
#
# COMPACT_ATOMS: atom_id res chain seq x y z
N MET A 1 -49.91 -32.89 -19.82
CA MET A 1 -49.57 -32.78 -18.38
C MET A 1 -48.07 -32.52 -18.35
N GLU A 2 -47.68 -31.25 -18.26
CA GLU A 2 -46.30 -30.80 -18.39
C GLU A 2 -45.54 -31.00 -17.07
N LEU A 3 -44.37 -31.65 -17.16
CA LEU A 3 -43.40 -31.80 -16.09
C LEU A 3 -42.66 -30.47 -15.92
N TYR A 4 -42.90 -29.76 -14.82
CA TYR A 4 -42.05 -28.63 -14.44
C TYR A 4 -40.65 -29.16 -14.06
N PRO A 5 -39.55 -28.62 -14.62
CA PRO A 5 -38.22 -28.95 -14.12
C PRO A 5 -38.02 -28.32 -12.74
N GLU A 6 -37.59 -29.14 -11.78
CA GLU A 6 -37.19 -28.71 -10.45
C GLU A 6 -36.14 -27.59 -10.56
N LYS A 7 -36.50 -26.37 -10.13
CA LYS A 7 -35.52 -25.30 -9.92
C LYS A 7 -34.58 -25.76 -8.81
N LYS A 8 -33.35 -26.14 -9.16
CA LYS A 8 -32.25 -26.28 -8.20
C LYS A 8 -32.13 -24.94 -7.45
N ASN A 9 -32.59 -24.92 -6.21
CA ASN A 9 -32.40 -23.80 -5.28
C ASN A 9 -30.91 -23.70 -4.95
N GLN A 10 -30.14 -23.08 -5.83
CA GLN A 10 -28.77 -22.67 -5.53
C GLN A 10 -28.85 -21.52 -4.53
N CYS A 11 -28.71 -21.85 -3.25
CA CYS A 11 -28.55 -20.88 -2.19
C CYS A 11 -27.17 -20.22 -2.30
N PHE A 12 -27.12 -19.04 -2.92
CA PHE A 12 -25.92 -18.20 -2.91
C PHE A 12 -25.81 -17.49 -1.55
N ALA A 13 -24.96 -17.98 -0.67
CA ALA A 13 -24.56 -17.22 0.51
C ALA A 13 -23.61 -16.09 0.06
N ARG A 14 -24.03 -14.83 0.23
CA ARG A 14 -23.14 -13.67 0.06
C ARG A 14 -22.25 -13.56 1.30
N THR A 15 -21.06 -14.15 1.25
CA THR A 15 -20.05 -13.90 2.28
C THR A 15 -19.38 -12.57 1.97
N ARG A 16 -19.78 -11.50 2.66
CA ARG A 16 -18.99 -10.25 2.68
C ARG A 16 -17.68 -10.56 3.40
N MET A 17 -16.59 -10.76 2.66
CA MET A 17 -15.28 -10.80 3.29
C MET A 17 -14.96 -9.42 3.86
N ALA A 18 -14.56 -9.39 5.14
CA ALA A 18 -14.10 -8.18 5.79
C ALA A 18 -12.90 -7.59 5.01
N SER A 19 -12.78 -6.26 5.03
CA SER A 19 -11.66 -5.58 4.41
C SER A 19 -10.33 -6.09 4.98
N ALA A 20 -9.37 -6.41 4.11
CA ALA A 20 -8.06 -6.83 4.55
C ALA A 20 -7.27 -5.59 4.99
N LEU A 21 -7.20 -5.38 6.31
CA LEU A 21 -6.35 -4.36 6.90
C LEU A 21 -4.96 -4.94 7.14
N ARG A 22 -3.94 -4.23 6.69
CA ARG A 22 -2.53 -4.59 6.88
C ARG A 22 -1.72 -3.37 7.28
N THR A 23 -0.75 -3.59 8.14
CA THR A 23 0.18 -2.58 8.61
C THR A 23 1.59 -3.06 8.34
N PHE A 24 2.44 -2.15 7.90
CA PHE A 24 3.81 -2.44 7.57
C PHE A 24 4.71 -1.31 8.06
N VAL A 25 5.99 -1.65 8.22
CA VAL A 25 7.04 -0.72 8.62
C VAL A 25 8.23 -0.97 7.70
N TRP A 26 8.70 0.09 7.05
CA TRP A 26 9.90 0.08 6.23
C TRP A 26 10.93 1.04 6.82
N SER A 27 12.09 0.53 7.19
CA SER A 27 13.20 1.32 7.72
C SER A 27 14.37 1.34 6.75
N ILE A 28 14.84 2.53 6.44
CA ILE A 28 15.96 2.78 5.54
C ILE A 28 17.09 3.34 6.39
N ARG A 29 18.15 2.54 6.55
CA ARG A 29 19.37 2.93 7.27
C ARG A 29 20.29 3.71 6.35
N ASN A 30 21.19 4.48 6.95
CA ASN A 30 22.16 5.32 6.25
C ASN A 30 21.47 6.27 5.26
N PHE A 31 20.38 6.90 5.70
CA PHE A 31 19.54 7.72 4.83
C PHE A 31 20.29 8.94 4.27
N SER A 32 21.27 9.45 5.00
CA SER A 32 22.15 10.55 4.64
C SER A 32 23.05 10.22 3.47
N THR A 33 23.40 8.95 3.28
CA THR A 33 24.31 8.52 2.20
C THR A 33 23.57 8.32 0.87
N LEU A 34 22.24 8.47 0.84
CA LEU A 34 21.47 8.24 -0.39
C LEU A 34 21.88 9.22 -1.48
N GLU A 35 22.40 8.73 -2.59
CA GLU A 35 22.90 9.59 -3.67
C GLU A 35 21.77 10.06 -4.60
N LEU A 36 22.08 11.09 -5.40
CA LEU A 36 21.18 11.59 -6.42
C LEU A 36 20.80 10.45 -7.38
N ARG A 37 19.50 10.27 -7.65
CA ARG A 37 18.96 9.20 -8.51
C ARG A 37 19.13 7.77 -7.98
N GLU A 38 19.74 7.56 -6.82
CA GLU A 38 19.71 6.26 -6.15
C GLU A 38 18.26 5.96 -5.75
N LYS A 39 17.82 4.73 -6.02
CA LYS A 39 16.44 4.29 -5.75
C LYS A 39 16.45 3.17 -4.73
N ARG A 40 15.60 3.30 -3.72
CA ARG A 40 15.29 2.25 -2.74
C ARG A 40 13.86 1.82 -2.92
N TYR A 41 13.62 0.53 -2.77
CA TYR A 41 12.32 -0.08 -3.01
C TYR A 41 11.90 -0.93 -1.83
N ASP A 42 10.60 -0.95 -1.57
CA ASP A 42 9.95 -1.94 -0.72
C ASP A 42 8.78 -2.57 -1.46
N LEU A 43 8.75 -3.90 -1.49
CA LEU A 43 7.80 -4.68 -2.26
C LEU A 43 6.70 -5.20 -1.34
N LEU A 44 5.48 -4.72 -1.57
CA LEU A 44 4.28 -5.16 -0.86
C LEU A 44 3.65 -6.34 -1.59
N ARG A 45 4.21 -7.52 -1.37
CA ARG A 45 3.65 -8.77 -1.90
C ARG A 45 2.93 -9.52 -0.80
N GLN A 46 1.59 -9.49 -0.78
CA GLN A 46 0.87 -10.32 0.20
C GLN A 46 -0.44 -10.89 -0.34
N ALA A 47 -0.43 -12.21 -0.57
CA ALA A 47 -1.57 -13.06 -0.91
C ALA A 47 -2.14 -12.88 -2.33
N LYS A 48 -2.78 -13.96 -2.81
CA LYS A 48 -3.36 -14.12 -4.18
C LYS A 48 -4.34 -13.02 -4.61
N TRP A 49 -4.81 -12.17 -3.69
CA TRP A 49 -5.92 -11.21 -3.89
C TRP A 49 -5.58 -9.77 -3.49
N CYS A 50 -4.31 -9.46 -3.23
CA CYS A 50 -3.84 -8.11 -2.91
C CYS A 50 -3.17 -7.48 -4.12
N PRO A 51 -3.36 -6.17 -4.36
CA PRO A 51 -2.55 -5.47 -5.35
C PRO A 51 -1.08 -5.54 -4.93
N CYS A 52 -0.20 -5.79 -5.90
CA CYS A 52 1.23 -5.79 -5.63
C CYS A 52 1.71 -4.34 -5.70
N LEU A 53 1.93 -3.73 -4.55
CA LEU A 53 2.38 -2.34 -4.48
C LEU A 53 3.89 -2.29 -4.28
N THR A 54 4.54 -1.30 -4.89
CA THR A 54 5.96 -1.02 -4.66
C THR A 54 6.08 0.40 -4.12
N LEU A 55 6.65 0.55 -2.94
CA LEU A 55 7.12 1.85 -2.49
C LEU A 55 8.50 2.08 -3.09
N MET A 56 8.71 3.28 -3.61
CA MET A 56 9.98 3.73 -4.17
C MET A 56 10.36 5.05 -3.52
N LEU A 57 11.61 5.15 -3.12
CA LEU A 57 12.21 6.36 -2.59
C LEU A 57 13.45 6.71 -3.42
N HIS A 58 13.64 7.98 -3.73
CA HIS A 58 14.85 8.49 -4.40
C HIS A 58 15.12 9.94 -4.00
N VAL A 59 16.37 10.39 -4.13
CA VAL A 59 16.71 11.82 -3.99
C VAL A 59 16.49 12.52 -5.33
N ASP A 60 15.72 13.61 -5.31
CA ASP A 60 15.48 14.47 -6.46
C ASP A 60 16.60 15.52 -6.67
N SER A 61 16.52 16.28 -7.76
CA SER A 61 17.52 17.32 -8.10
C SER A 61 17.58 18.47 -7.09
N ALA A 62 16.56 18.64 -6.25
CA ALA A 62 16.49 19.67 -5.22
C ALA A 62 16.89 19.13 -3.83
N GLY A 63 17.36 17.87 -3.74
CA GLY A 63 17.73 17.24 -2.47
C GLY A 63 16.53 16.81 -1.63
N ASN A 64 15.31 16.87 -2.17
CA ASN A 64 14.14 16.29 -1.52
C ASN A 64 14.06 14.81 -1.85
N VAL A 65 13.35 14.10 -0.98
CA VAL A 65 13.19 12.66 -1.08
C VAL A 65 11.70 12.36 -1.21
N PRO A 66 11.17 12.30 -2.44
CA PRO A 66 9.81 11.86 -2.69
C PRO A 66 9.65 10.36 -2.40
N VAL A 67 8.63 10.02 -1.61
CA VAL A 67 8.11 8.66 -1.48
C VAL A 67 7.04 8.46 -2.54
N LYS A 68 7.27 7.55 -3.46
CA LYS A 68 6.35 7.16 -4.54
C LYS A 68 5.78 5.79 -4.28
N VAL A 69 4.55 5.57 -4.72
CA VAL A 69 3.92 4.25 -4.70
C VAL A 69 3.51 3.92 -6.13
N THR A 70 3.90 2.75 -6.58
CA THR A 70 3.55 2.22 -7.90
C THR A 70 2.83 0.90 -7.72
N GLU A 71 1.70 0.77 -8.40
CA GLU A 71 0.95 -0.48 -8.46
C GLU A 71 1.49 -1.34 -9.61
N LEU A 72 2.00 -2.54 -9.29
CA LEU A 72 2.30 -3.55 -10.28
C LEU A 72 0.95 -4.17 -10.69
N VAL A 73 0.56 -3.91 -11.94
CA VAL A 73 -0.71 -4.33 -12.51
C VAL A 73 -0.94 -5.83 -12.28
N GLY A 74 -1.92 -6.15 -11.44
CA GLY A 74 -2.49 -7.49 -11.30
C GLY A 74 -3.81 -7.58 -12.07
N ALA A 75 -4.27 -8.80 -12.36
CA ALA A 75 -5.50 -9.03 -13.14
C ALA A 75 -6.80 -8.52 -12.49
N MET A 76 -6.75 -8.13 -11.21
CA MET A 76 -7.85 -7.48 -10.50
C MET A 76 -7.40 -6.08 -10.09
N ASN A 77 -8.28 -5.08 -10.28
CA ASN A 77 -8.13 -3.72 -9.77
C ASN A 77 -8.94 -3.57 -8.46
N PRO A 78 -8.48 -4.11 -7.32
CA PRO A 78 -9.19 -3.92 -6.06
C PRO A 78 -9.10 -2.44 -5.67
N SER A 79 -10.20 -1.88 -5.16
CA SER A 79 -10.13 -0.58 -4.51
C SER A 79 -9.36 -0.74 -3.20
N TYR A 80 -8.33 0.08 -2.98
CA TYR A 80 -7.62 0.09 -1.70
C TYR A 80 -7.40 1.52 -1.21
N ASN A 81 -7.32 1.67 0.10
CA ASN A 81 -6.86 2.87 0.76
C ASN A 81 -5.47 2.62 1.36
N LEU A 82 -4.48 3.39 0.92
CA LEU A 82 -3.13 3.39 1.48
C LEU A 82 -2.96 4.65 2.30
N SER A 83 -2.55 4.49 3.56
CA SER A 83 -2.15 5.58 4.43
C SER A 83 -0.67 5.46 4.80
N LEU A 84 0.08 6.56 4.88
CA LEU A 84 1.52 6.58 5.13
C LEU A 84 1.90 7.65 6.15
N TRP A 85 2.90 7.33 6.96
CA TRP A 85 3.44 8.15 8.04
C TRP A 85 4.95 7.97 8.18
N ILE A 86 5.62 9.02 8.63
CA ILE A 86 7.01 8.96 9.09
C ILE A 86 7.00 8.76 10.61
N LEU A 87 7.78 7.81 11.09
CA LEU A 87 7.99 7.56 12.51
C LEU A 87 9.35 8.09 12.96
N ASP A 88 9.46 8.44 14.24
CA ASP A 88 10.73 8.62 14.92
C ASP A 88 11.35 7.29 15.38
N GLU A 89 12.56 7.37 15.92
CA GLU A 89 13.31 6.26 16.50
C GLU A 89 12.57 5.54 17.64
N THR A 90 11.63 6.22 18.31
CA THR A 90 10.78 5.62 19.36
C THR A 90 9.49 5.02 18.79
N GLY A 91 9.25 5.16 17.49
CA GLY A 91 8.03 4.72 16.81
C GLY A 91 6.88 5.73 16.87
N LYS A 92 7.10 6.94 17.38
CA LYS A 92 6.10 8.01 17.41
C LYS A 92 5.99 8.68 16.05
N GLN A 93 4.77 9.01 15.66
CA GLN A 93 4.48 9.67 14.38
C GLN A 93 5.03 11.10 14.35
N LEU A 94 5.87 11.41 13.36
CA LEU A 94 6.41 12.76 13.12
C LEU A 94 5.67 13.54 12.04
N SER A 95 5.10 12.85 11.06
CA SER A 95 4.43 13.50 9.92
C SER A 95 2.92 13.45 10.05
N SER A 96 2.23 14.32 9.33
CA SER A 96 0.80 14.17 9.05
C SER A 96 0.51 12.85 8.33
N LYS A 97 -0.73 12.36 8.45
CA LYS A 97 -1.22 11.20 7.71
C LYS A 97 -1.41 11.56 6.25
N TYR A 98 -0.80 10.80 5.35
CA TYR A 98 -1.06 10.89 3.91
C TYR A 98 -1.92 9.71 3.50
N SER A 99 -3.11 9.94 2.95
CA SER A 99 -4.01 8.86 2.53
C SER A 99 -4.40 8.97 1.07
N TRP A 100 -4.45 7.83 0.39
CA TRP A 100 -4.88 7.72 -1.01
C TRP A 100 -5.80 6.54 -1.18
N THR A 101 -6.85 6.72 -1.98
CA THR A 101 -7.70 5.63 -2.45
C THR A 101 -7.46 5.43 -3.95
N SER A 102 -7.08 4.23 -4.35
CA SER A 102 -6.93 3.86 -5.76
C SER A 102 -8.10 3.03 -6.25
N ARG A 103 -8.39 3.15 -7.55
CA ARG A 103 -9.27 2.25 -8.33
C ARG A 103 -8.60 1.79 -9.65
N ALA A 104 -7.36 2.23 -9.92
CA ALA A 104 -6.66 1.96 -11.18
C ALA A 104 -5.14 2.18 -11.02
N SER A 105 -4.34 1.49 -11.85
CA SER A 105 -2.88 1.49 -11.73
C SER A 105 -2.25 2.84 -12.09
N TYR A 106 -1.73 3.55 -11.11
CA TYR A 106 -0.98 4.79 -11.32
C TYR A 106 0.20 4.88 -10.35
N GLU A 107 1.31 5.48 -10.81
CA GLU A 107 2.37 5.97 -9.94
C GLU A 107 1.92 7.27 -9.26
N ARG A 108 2.13 7.39 -7.95
CA ARG A 108 1.83 8.63 -7.22
C ARG A 108 2.88 8.98 -6.19
N THR A 109 3.21 10.26 -6.08
CA THR A 109 4.06 10.80 -5.00
C THR A 109 3.20 11.11 -3.77
N PHE A 110 3.63 10.62 -2.61
CA PHE A 110 2.89 10.72 -1.34
C PHE A 110 3.46 11.77 -0.40
N ILE A 111 4.78 11.77 -0.23
CA ILE A 111 5.47 12.59 0.75
C ILE A 111 6.74 13.13 0.13
N PHE A 112 7.06 14.38 0.45
CA PHE A 112 8.38 14.96 0.22
C PHE A 112 9.09 15.09 1.56
N ILE A 113 10.27 14.46 1.67
CA ILE A 113 11.11 14.54 2.87
C ILE A 113 12.31 15.42 2.51
N LYS A 114 12.54 16.47 3.28
CA LYS A 114 13.78 17.25 3.15
C LYS A 114 14.90 16.49 3.84
N LYS A 115 15.87 16.00 3.06
CA LYS A 115 16.92 15.09 3.54
C LYS A 115 17.74 15.72 4.68
N ASP A 116 18.19 16.96 4.49
CA ASP A 116 19.07 17.65 5.44
C ASP A 116 18.40 17.97 6.78
N GLU A 117 17.10 18.23 6.77
CA GLU A 117 16.32 18.48 7.99
C GLU A 117 16.05 17.19 8.76
N PHE A 118 15.94 16.06 8.04
CA PHE A 118 15.58 14.77 8.61
C PHE A 118 16.78 14.05 9.25
N VAL A 119 17.94 14.03 8.57
CA VAL A 119 19.16 13.37 9.05
C VAL A 119 19.59 13.88 10.42
N LYS A 120 19.44 15.18 10.68
CA LYS A 120 19.81 15.81 11.96
C LYS A 120 18.99 15.32 13.16
N LYS A 121 17.83 14.69 12.95
CA LYS A 121 16.84 14.39 14.00
C LYS A 121 16.67 12.90 14.31
N GLN A 122 17.19 12.00 13.48
CA GLN A 122 16.67 10.62 13.37
C GLN A 122 17.76 9.54 13.29
N ASN A 123 18.95 9.79 13.85
CA ASN A 123 20.06 8.81 13.88
C ASN A 123 20.32 8.13 12.51
N ASP A 124 20.13 8.91 11.46
CA ASP A 124 20.27 8.50 10.06
C ASP A 124 19.40 7.32 9.58
N VAL A 125 18.27 7.08 10.25
CA VAL A 125 17.30 6.05 9.87
C VAL A 125 15.95 6.69 9.53
N LEU A 126 15.49 6.51 8.30
CA LEU A 126 14.13 6.87 7.91
C LEU A 126 13.20 5.68 8.12
N THR A 127 12.23 5.81 9.01
CA THR A 127 11.20 4.80 9.23
C THR A 127 9.84 5.26 8.72
N LEU A 128 9.28 4.50 7.78
CA LEU A 128 7.96 4.72 7.21
C LEU A 128 7.01 3.64 7.74
N LYS A 129 5.87 4.07 8.30
CA LYS A 129 4.75 3.20 8.60
C LYS A 129 3.69 3.41 7.56
N TYR A 130 3.08 2.33 7.08
CA TYR A 130 1.95 2.45 6.18
C TYR A 130 0.88 1.40 6.47
N PHE A 131 -0.35 1.79 6.18
CA PHE A 131 -1.54 0.99 6.38
C PHE A 131 -2.24 0.81 5.06
N LEU A 132 -2.46 -0.44 4.67
CA LEU A 132 -3.17 -0.82 3.47
C LEU A 132 -4.52 -1.41 3.88
N ASN A 133 -5.59 -0.78 3.44
CA ASN A 133 -6.95 -1.26 3.61
C ASN A 133 -7.51 -1.63 2.24
N ILE A 134 -7.66 -2.92 1.99
CA ILE A 134 -8.11 -3.44 0.69
C ILE A 134 -9.60 -3.72 0.79
N GLY A 135 -10.38 -3.00 -0.01
CA GLY A 135 -11.77 -3.32 -0.27
C GLY A 135 -11.82 -4.53 -1.19
N ILE A 136 -11.86 -5.72 -0.60
CA ILE A 136 -12.18 -6.95 -1.33
C ILE A 136 -13.70 -6.89 -1.52
N GLY A 137 -14.14 -6.67 -2.76
CA GLY A 137 -15.56 -6.69 -3.11
C GLY A 137 -16.22 -8.02 -2.70
N PRO A 138 -17.55 -8.16 -2.82
CA PRO A 138 -18.20 -9.43 -2.51
C PRO A 138 -17.59 -10.55 -3.36
N LEU A 139 -16.97 -11.55 -2.71
CA LEU A 139 -16.61 -12.80 -3.37
C LEU A 139 -17.89 -13.61 -3.55
N TRP A 140 -18.21 -13.95 -4.79
CA TRP A 140 -19.22 -14.96 -5.07
C TRP A 140 -18.55 -16.33 -4.93
N SER A 141 -18.67 -16.97 -3.77
CA SER A 141 -18.38 -18.40 -3.69
C SER A 141 -19.62 -19.16 -4.16
N GLY A 142 -19.56 -19.72 -5.37
CA GLY A 142 -20.45 -20.82 -5.71
C GLY A 142 -20.07 -22.01 -4.84
N ILE A 143 -21.00 -22.48 -4.02
CA ILE A 143 -20.88 -23.81 -3.43
C ILE A 143 -21.40 -24.74 -4.52
N GLU A 144 -20.50 -25.52 -5.14
CA GLU A 144 -20.87 -26.61 -6.05
C GLU A 144 -21.49 -27.77 -5.26
#